data_AF-A0A834FRG9-F1
#
_entry.id   AF-A0A834FRG9-F1
#
_cell.length_a   1.000
_cell.length_b   1.000
_cell.length_c   1.000
_cell.angle_alpha   90.00
_cell.angle_beta   90.00
_cell.angle_gamma   90.00
#
_symmetry.space_group_name_H-M   'P 1'
#
loop_
_entity.id
_entity.type
_entity.pdbx_description
1 polymer ?
#
loop_
_entity_poly.entity_id
_entity_poly.type
_entity_poly.pdbx_seq_one_letter_code
_entity_poly.pdbx_strand_id
1 'polypeptide(L)'
;MISAQWTLGSPRSFVNFCPVTRNPPTDQQRARKLKSLTKTRRILMTRLPESEGDSDSDLDEEAALNFYREVEKRVKLKRKNKDPEAEEVEENNGDDEQQDPDNKRGITYQMAKNKGLTPKRKKIDRNPRVKHREKFRRAKIRRKGQVRDVRREEQRYSGEMSGIRAGVKKSTKLK
;
A
#
# COMPACT_ATOMS: atom_id res chain seq x y z
N MET A 1 31.78 -36.76 -39.50
CA MET A 1 30.38 -36.97 -39.06
C MET A 1 30.34 -36.73 -37.56
N ILE A 2 29.79 -35.60 -37.12
CA ILE A 2 29.62 -35.30 -35.68
C ILE A 2 28.13 -34.98 -35.50
N SER A 3 27.42 -35.91 -34.88
CA SER A 3 25.99 -35.82 -34.59
C SER A 3 25.78 -35.04 -33.30
N ALA A 4 25.17 -33.85 -33.39
CA ALA A 4 24.73 -33.11 -32.22
C ALA A 4 23.34 -33.62 -31.81
N GLN A 5 23.26 -34.35 -30.70
CA GLN A 5 22.01 -34.75 -30.07
C GLN A 5 21.52 -33.61 -29.17
N TRP A 6 20.35 -33.07 -29.48
CA TRP A 6 19.66 -32.08 -28.63
C TRP A 6 18.69 -32.83 -27.72
N THR A 7 18.91 -32.79 -26.41
CA THR A 7 17.96 -33.29 -25.42
C THR A 7 16.86 -32.25 -25.19
N LEU A 8 15.63 -32.62 -25.50
CA LEU A 8 14.45 -31.81 -25.20
C LEU A 8 14.19 -31.84 -23.68
N GLY A 9 14.46 -30.71 -23.02
CA GLY A 9 14.11 -30.50 -21.62
C GLY A 9 12.60 -30.43 -21.42
N SER A 10 12.10 -31.20 -20.45
CA SER A 10 10.69 -31.27 -20.06
C SER A 10 10.11 -29.89 -19.67
N PRO A 11 8.89 -29.53 -20.13
CA PRO A 11 8.29 -28.25 -19.79
C PRO A 11 7.92 -28.19 -18.30
N ARG A 12 8.60 -27.33 -17.54
CA ARG A 12 8.21 -26.97 -16.17
C ARG A 12 6.79 -26.38 -16.21
N SER A 13 5.86 -27.07 -15.55
CA SER A 13 4.51 -26.58 -15.32
C SER A 13 4.55 -25.28 -14.52
N PHE A 14 4.03 -24.21 -15.13
CA PHE A 14 3.93 -22.90 -14.52
C PHE A 14 2.74 -22.92 -13.54
N VAL A 15 3.00 -23.21 -12.27
CA VAL A 15 2.01 -23.06 -11.20
C VAL A 15 1.70 -21.57 -11.04
N ASN A 16 0.48 -21.17 -11.40
CA ASN A 16 0.00 -19.82 -11.20
C ASN A 16 -0.12 -19.53 -9.69
N PHE A 17 0.84 -18.78 -9.15
CA PHE A 17 0.75 -18.22 -7.80
C PHE A 17 -0.20 -17.02 -7.86
N CYS A 18 -1.48 -17.23 -7.53
CA CYS A 18 -2.41 -16.14 -7.25
C CYS A 18 -1.90 -15.34 -6.04
N PRO A 19 -1.79 -14.00 -6.12
CA PRO A 19 -1.48 -13.21 -4.95
C PRO A 19 -2.62 -13.37 -3.93
N VAL A 20 -2.31 -13.92 -2.77
CA VAL A 20 -3.24 -14.05 -1.64
C VAL A 20 -3.70 -12.66 -1.25
N THR A 21 -4.90 -12.27 -1.65
CA THR A 21 -5.57 -11.10 -1.10
C THR A 21 -5.83 -11.39 0.37
N ARG A 22 -5.16 -10.68 1.28
CA ARG A 22 -5.45 -10.77 2.72
C ARG A 22 -6.87 -10.26 2.93
N ASN A 23 -7.80 -11.20 3.15
CA ASN A 23 -9.18 -10.88 3.46
C ASN A 23 -9.23 -10.04 4.76
N PRO A 24 -10.08 -9.01 4.82
CA PRO A 24 -10.23 -8.24 6.05
C PRO A 24 -10.72 -9.15 7.18
N PRO A 25 -10.29 -8.91 8.43
CA PRO A 25 -10.67 -9.76 9.55
C PRO A 25 -12.19 -9.73 9.74
N THR A 26 -12.80 -10.92 9.85
CA THR A 26 -14.24 -11.09 10.05
C THR A 26 -14.68 -10.45 11.36
N ASP A 27 -15.95 -10.06 11.49
CA ASP A 27 -16.46 -9.39 12.70
C ASP A 27 -16.23 -10.21 13.98
N GLN A 28 -16.18 -11.54 13.87
CA GLN A 28 -15.80 -12.42 14.97
C GLN A 28 -14.34 -12.22 15.42
N GLN A 29 -13.42 -11.99 14.49
CA GLN A 29 -12.01 -11.71 14.79
C GLN A 29 -11.83 -10.32 15.43
N ARG A 30 -12.64 -9.34 15.02
CA ARG A 30 -12.67 -7.99 15.64
C ARG A 30 -13.18 -8.05 17.08
N ALA A 31 -14.24 -8.83 17.34
CA ALA A 31 -14.79 -9.02 18.68
C ALA A 31 -13.79 -9.71 19.63
N ARG A 32 -13.01 -10.69 19.15
CA ARG A 32 -11.95 -11.35 19.96
C ARG A 32 -10.84 -10.38 20.36
N LYS A 33 -10.45 -9.47 19.46
CA LYS A 33 -9.45 -8.42 19.74
C LYS A 33 -9.92 -7.39 20.77
N LEU A 34 -11.20 -7.02 20.72
CA LEU A 34 -11.80 -6.12 21.73
C LEU A 34 -11.87 -6.81 23.11
N LYS A 35 -12.20 -8.10 23.16
CA LYS A 35 -12.20 -8.90 24.41
C LYS A 35 -10.80 -9.07 25.01
N SER A 36 -9.76 -9.23 24.17
CA SER A 36 -8.38 -9.28 24.69
C SER A 36 -7.93 -7.92 25.24
N LEU A 37 -8.34 -6.82 24.61
CA LEU A 37 -8.07 -5.44 25.06
C LEU A 37 -8.77 -5.10 26.39
N THR A 38 -10.00 -5.57 26.61
CA THR A 38 -10.67 -5.38 27.91
C THR A 38 -10.08 -6.27 29.00
N LYS A 39 -9.61 -7.47 28.65
CA LYS A 39 -8.90 -8.37 29.58
C LYS A 39 -7.55 -7.80 30.02
N THR A 40 -6.76 -7.23 29.11
CA THR A 40 -5.50 -6.57 29.48
C THR A 40 -5.71 -5.33 30.33
N ARG A 41 -6.76 -4.53 30.05
CA ARG A 41 -7.15 -3.40 30.91
C ARG A 41 -7.60 -3.85 32.30
N ARG A 42 -8.30 -4.99 32.41
CA ARG A 42 -8.70 -5.56 33.71
C ARG A 42 -7.50 -6.08 34.50
N ILE A 43 -6.52 -6.71 33.84
CA ILE A 43 -5.29 -7.19 34.47
C ILE A 43 -4.42 -6.03 34.99
N LEU A 44 -4.38 -4.91 34.25
CA LEU A 44 -3.67 -3.69 34.65
C LEU A 44 -4.30 -3.04 35.90
N MET A 45 -5.61 -3.18 36.09
CA MET A 45 -6.32 -2.65 37.27
C MET A 45 -6.22 -3.55 38.51
N THR A 46 -5.82 -4.82 38.36
CA THR A 46 -5.72 -5.79 39.46
C THR A 46 -4.31 -5.98 40.03
N ARG A 47 -3.28 -5.29 39.50
CA ARG A 47 -1.93 -5.28 40.09
C ARG A 47 -1.67 -3.92 40.74
N LEU A 48 -2.27 -3.69 41.90
CA LEU A 48 -1.70 -2.81 42.93
C LEU A 48 -1.10 -3.74 44.01
N PRO A 49 0.22 -3.75 44.23
CA PRO A 49 0.79 -4.43 45.38
C PRO A 49 0.61 -3.58 46.63
N GLU A 50 -0.10 -4.12 47.61
CA GLU A 50 0.04 -3.73 49.00
C GLU A 50 1.39 -4.26 49.49
N SER A 51 2.32 -3.38 49.84
CA SER A 51 3.48 -3.73 50.69
C SER A 51 3.94 -2.51 51.46
N GLU A 52 3.69 -2.56 52.76
CA GLU A 52 4.34 -1.81 53.83
C GLU A 52 5.87 -2.01 53.81
N GLY A 53 6.62 -0.95 54.13
CA GLY A 53 7.96 -1.06 54.76
C GLY A 53 9.22 -0.72 53.94
N ASP A 54 9.75 0.47 54.24
CA ASP A 54 11.18 0.80 54.47
C ASP A 54 12.15 1.18 53.31
N SER A 55 12.81 2.34 53.51
CA SER A 55 13.92 2.99 52.78
C SER A 55 13.59 4.09 51.76
N ASP A 56 13.54 5.34 52.27
CA ASP A 56 12.91 6.52 51.68
C ASP A 56 13.93 7.56 51.12
N SER A 57 14.80 7.16 50.16
CA SER A 57 15.59 8.19 49.42
C SER A 57 16.06 7.83 48.00
N ASP A 58 16.16 6.55 47.61
CA ASP A 58 16.59 6.16 46.23
C ASP A 58 15.41 6.05 45.23
N LEU A 59 14.17 6.01 45.72
CA LEU A 59 12.96 5.83 44.89
C LEU A 59 12.58 7.11 44.13
N ASP A 60 12.88 8.29 44.68
CA ASP A 60 12.56 9.57 44.06
C ASP A 60 13.48 9.90 42.88
N GLU A 61 14.76 9.49 42.92
CA GLU A 61 15.69 9.69 41.80
C GLU A 61 15.37 8.75 40.63
N GLU A 62 15.06 7.48 40.90
CA GLU A 62 14.67 6.53 39.86
C GLU A 62 13.31 6.89 39.24
N ALA A 63 12.36 7.34 40.06
CA ALA A 63 11.07 7.85 39.58
C ALA A 63 11.26 9.09 38.69
N ALA A 64 12.15 10.02 39.06
CA ALA A 64 12.47 11.18 38.24
C ALA A 64 13.10 10.78 36.89
N LEU A 65 14.08 9.88 36.90
CA LEU A 65 14.72 9.37 35.66
C LEU A 65 13.72 8.67 34.74
N ASN A 66 12.80 7.89 35.31
CA ASN A 66 11.74 7.21 34.56
C ASN A 66 10.74 8.21 33.95
N PHE A 67 10.39 9.28 34.67
CA PHE A 67 9.56 10.36 34.14
C PHE A 67 10.23 11.07 32.95
N TYR A 68 11.51 11.43 33.05
CA TYR A 68 12.24 12.05 31.93
C TYR A 68 12.31 11.14 30.71
N ARG A 69 12.61 9.85 30.91
CA ARG A 69 12.62 8.83 29.84
C ARG A 69 11.25 8.69 29.18
N GLU A 70 10.16 8.76 29.96
CA GLU A 70 8.80 8.68 29.42
C GLU A 70 8.42 9.92 28.62
N VAL A 71 8.79 11.11 29.10
CA VAL A 71 8.59 12.38 28.38
C VAL A 71 9.36 12.37 27.06
N GLU A 72 10.61 11.93 27.04
CA GLU A 72 11.40 11.78 25.81
C GLU A 72 10.74 10.84 24.80
N LYS A 73 10.27 9.68 25.26
CA LYS A 73 9.56 8.71 24.40
C LYS A 73 8.27 9.32 23.83
N ARG A 74 7.50 10.05 24.64
CA ARG A 74 6.28 10.73 24.19
C ARG A 74 6.58 11.82 23.15
N VAL A 75 7.67 12.58 23.32
CA VAL A 75 8.12 13.59 22.34
C VAL A 75 8.59 12.92 21.05
N LYS A 76 9.39 11.87 21.13
CA LYS A 76 9.86 11.08 19.96
C LYS A 76 8.69 10.48 19.19
N LEU A 77 7.70 9.90 19.88
CA LEU A 77 6.48 9.36 19.26
C LEU A 77 5.62 10.45 18.62
N LYS A 78 5.50 11.62 19.25
CA LYS A 78 4.80 12.77 18.65
C LYS A 78 5.50 13.26 17.37
N ARG A 79 6.83 13.28 17.34
CA ARG A 79 7.62 13.61 16.15
C ARG A 79 7.44 12.56 15.04
N LYS A 80 7.60 11.27 15.37
CA LYS A 80 7.32 10.12 14.49
C LYS A 80 5.93 10.15 13.86
N ASN A 81 4.91 10.46 14.65
CA ASN A 81 3.52 10.51 14.17
C ASN A 81 3.21 11.77 13.37
N LYS A 82 3.90 12.88 13.64
CA LYS A 82 3.71 14.15 12.92
C LYS A 82 4.39 14.08 11.55
N ASP A 83 5.56 13.46 11.47
CA ASP A 83 6.36 13.33 10.25
C ASP A 83 6.91 11.88 10.09
N PRO A 84 6.05 10.87 9.83
CA PRO A 84 6.50 9.49 9.63
C PRO A 84 7.39 9.33 8.39
N GLU A 85 7.27 10.27 7.45
CA GLU A 85 8.03 10.31 6.20
C GLU A 85 9.46 10.86 6.40
N ALA A 86 9.75 11.58 7.49
CA ALA A 86 11.08 12.14 7.73
C ALA A 86 12.06 11.12 8.33
N GLU A 87 11.59 10.20 9.19
CA GLU A 87 12.45 9.18 9.81
C GLU A 87 12.62 7.93 8.93
N GLU A 88 11.61 7.56 8.12
CA GLU A 88 11.78 6.52 7.09
C GLU A 88 12.82 6.89 6.02
N VAL A 89 13.04 8.18 5.78
CA VAL A 89 14.05 8.69 4.84
C VAL A 89 15.45 8.57 5.43
N GLU A 90 15.65 8.84 6.72
CA GLU A 90 16.97 8.67 7.38
C GLU A 90 17.40 7.20 7.41
N GLU A 91 16.48 6.26 7.60
CA GLU A 91 16.79 4.82 7.65
C GLU A 91 16.95 4.17 6.25
N ASN A 92 16.41 4.79 5.19
CA ASN A 92 16.62 4.36 3.79
C ASN A 92 17.78 5.07 3.08
N ASN A 93 18.39 6.09 3.68
CA ASN A 93 19.57 6.78 3.15
C ASN A 93 20.89 6.06 3.53
N GLY A 94 20.82 4.80 3.95
CA GLY A 94 21.96 3.89 3.88
C GLY A 94 22.27 3.60 2.42
N ASP A 95 22.98 4.52 1.76
CA ASP A 95 23.72 4.23 0.54
C ASP A 95 24.73 3.14 0.93
N ASP A 96 24.33 1.89 0.79
CA ASP A 96 25.25 0.76 0.65
C ASP A 96 26.04 1.02 -0.63
N GLU A 97 27.07 1.85 -0.52
CA GLU A 97 28.15 1.93 -1.48
C GLU A 97 28.79 0.54 -1.52
N GLN A 98 28.26 -0.30 -2.40
CA GLN A 98 28.87 -1.53 -2.82
C GLN A 98 30.22 -1.15 -3.44
N GLN A 99 31.26 -1.04 -2.61
CA GLN A 99 32.61 -0.76 -3.05
C GLN A 99 33.01 -1.89 -4.01
N ASP A 100 33.17 -1.53 -5.29
CA ASP A 100 33.72 -2.44 -6.29
C ASP A 100 35.09 -2.94 -5.78
N PRO A 101 35.43 -4.23 -5.93
CA PRO A 101 36.70 -4.77 -5.44
C PRO A 101 37.92 -4.21 -6.19
N ASP A 102 37.69 -3.56 -7.33
CA ASP A 102 38.70 -2.80 -8.06
C ASP A 102 38.72 -1.39 -7.45
N ASN A 103 39.81 -1.02 -6.75
CA ASN A 103 40.03 0.24 -5.98
C ASN A 103 39.90 1.57 -6.79
N LYS A 104 39.16 1.59 -7.89
CA LYS A 104 38.90 2.72 -8.77
C LYS A 104 37.51 3.27 -8.50
N ARG A 105 37.38 4.60 -8.49
CA ARG A 105 36.07 5.26 -8.40
C ARG A 105 35.27 5.01 -9.68
N GLY A 106 34.15 4.29 -9.57
CA GLY A 106 33.22 4.10 -10.67
C GLY A 106 32.42 5.37 -11.02
N ILE A 107 31.90 5.44 -12.24
CA ILE A 107 31.01 6.52 -12.67
C ILE A 107 29.57 6.30 -12.15
N THR A 108 29.00 7.28 -11.47
CA THR A 108 27.62 7.21 -10.95
C THR A 108 26.58 7.26 -12.08
N TYR A 109 25.44 6.60 -11.90
CA TYR A 109 24.32 6.61 -12.86
C TYR A 109 23.88 8.02 -13.29
N GLN A 110 23.91 8.97 -12.36
CA GLN A 110 23.57 10.38 -12.62
C GLN A 110 24.51 11.00 -13.66
N MET A 111 25.83 10.82 -13.48
CA MET A 111 26.88 11.28 -14.40
C MET A 111 26.86 10.50 -15.73
N ALA A 112 26.55 9.20 -15.69
CA ALA A 112 26.49 8.36 -16.89
C ALA A 112 25.28 8.69 -17.79
N LYS A 113 24.16 9.15 -17.22
CA LYS A 113 22.92 9.43 -17.97
C LYS A 113 22.64 10.91 -18.20
N ASN A 114 23.27 11.83 -17.47
CA ASN A 114 23.16 13.29 -17.64
C ASN A 114 21.71 13.78 -17.82
N LYS A 115 20.78 13.27 -17.01
CA LYS A 115 19.33 13.54 -17.15
C LYS A 115 18.89 14.88 -16.56
N GLY A 116 19.70 15.52 -15.69
CA GLY A 116 19.39 16.81 -15.07
C GLY A 116 18.09 16.84 -14.25
N LEU A 117 17.58 18.05 -14.01
CA LEU A 117 16.38 18.33 -13.19
C LEU A 117 15.06 18.12 -13.95
N THR A 118 14.85 16.91 -14.49
CA THR A 118 13.61 16.60 -15.25
C THR A 118 12.40 16.38 -14.34
N PRO A 119 11.19 16.82 -14.74
CA PRO A 119 9.98 16.61 -13.94
C PRO A 119 9.57 15.13 -13.89
N LYS A 120 8.88 14.74 -12.80
CA LYS A 120 8.40 13.37 -12.62
C LYS A 120 7.33 13.01 -13.65
N ARG A 121 7.71 12.17 -14.62
CA ARG A 121 6.79 11.58 -15.59
C ARG A 121 6.06 10.35 -15.04
N LYS A 122 4.79 10.17 -15.46
CA LYS A 122 3.97 9.00 -15.09
C LYS A 122 4.53 7.71 -15.71
N LYS A 123 4.30 6.56 -15.06
CA LYS A 123 4.74 5.24 -15.56
C LYS A 123 4.10 4.87 -16.91
N ILE A 124 2.87 5.35 -17.17
CA ILE A 124 2.12 5.06 -18.39
C ILE A 124 2.76 5.74 -19.61
N ASP A 125 3.30 6.95 -19.45
CA ASP A 125 3.93 7.68 -20.54
C ASP A 125 5.27 7.08 -20.98
N ARG A 126 5.81 6.13 -20.20
CA ARG A 126 7.06 5.42 -20.53
C ARG A 126 6.86 4.39 -21.64
N ASN A 127 5.66 3.85 -21.80
CA ASN A 127 5.35 2.83 -22.80
C ASN A 127 4.18 3.30 -23.69
N PRO A 128 4.42 3.61 -24.98
CA PRO A 128 3.39 4.14 -25.87
C PRO A 128 2.21 3.18 -26.05
N ARG A 129 2.46 1.86 -26.07
CA ARG A 129 1.41 0.84 -26.17
C ARG A 129 0.46 0.91 -24.97
N VAL A 130 1.01 1.00 -23.76
CA VAL A 130 0.20 1.04 -22.52
C VAL A 130 -0.61 2.33 -22.46
N LYS A 131 -0.01 3.46 -22.87
CA LYS A 131 -0.70 4.76 -22.97
C LYS A 131 -1.91 4.70 -23.90
N HIS A 132 -1.75 4.14 -25.09
CA HIS A 132 -2.85 4.05 -26.07
C HIS A 132 -3.93 3.06 -25.64
N ARG A 133 -3.55 1.93 -25.01
CA ARG A 133 -4.51 0.99 -24.42
C ARG A 133 -5.39 1.66 -23.35
N GLU A 134 -4.79 2.41 -22.43
CA GLU A 134 -5.54 3.12 -21.39
C GLU A 134 -6.37 4.28 -21.96
N LYS A 135 -5.85 5.01 -22.95
CA LYS A 135 -6.60 6.06 -23.67
C LYS A 135 -7.88 5.49 -24.29
N PHE A 136 -7.78 4.35 -24.97
CA PHE A 136 -8.92 3.65 -25.57
C PHE A 136 -9.92 3.18 -24.52
N ARG A 137 -9.46 2.53 -23.44
CA ARG A 137 -10.33 2.07 -22.35
C ARG A 137 -11.12 3.24 -21.74
N ARG A 138 -10.46 4.35 -21.43
CA ARG A 138 -11.09 5.57 -20.90
C ARG A 138 -12.11 6.17 -21.87
N ALA A 139 -11.77 6.22 -23.17
CA ALA A 139 -12.67 6.70 -24.20
C ALA A 139 -13.93 5.83 -24.32
N LYS A 140 -13.79 4.50 -24.26
CA LYS A 140 -14.91 3.56 -24.29
C LYS A 140 -15.86 3.76 -23.11
N ILE A 141 -15.33 3.97 -21.90
CA ILE A 141 -16.14 4.25 -20.70
C ILE A 141 -16.88 5.59 -20.85
N ARG A 142 -16.19 6.64 -21.29
CA ARG A 142 -16.80 7.97 -21.50
C ARG A 142 -17.91 7.92 -22.56
N ARG A 143 -17.72 7.14 -23.63
CA ARG A 143 -18.74 6.96 -24.69
C ARG A 143 -20.01 6.32 -24.12
N LYS A 144 -19.87 5.25 -23.33
CA LYS A 144 -21.01 4.57 -22.66
C LYS A 144 -21.82 5.50 -21.74
N GLY A 145 -21.17 6.53 -21.18
CA GLY A 145 -21.85 7.55 -20.37
C GLY A 145 -22.63 8.58 -21.20
N GLN A 146 -22.15 8.92 -22.40
CA GLN A 146 -22.78 9.92 -23.27
C GLN A 146 -23.89 9.33 -24.15
N VAL A 147 -23.62 8.18 -24.75
CA VAL A 147 -24.51 7.50 -25.70
C VAL A 147 -24.76 6.10 -25.20
N ARG A 148 -26.02 5.66 -25.29
CA ARG A 148 -26.39 4.28 -24.95
C ARG A 148 -26.03 3.37 -26.12
N ASP A 149 -25.24 2.34 -25.83
CA ASP A 149 -24.95 1.28 -26.80
C ASP A 149 -26.24 0.51 -27.13
N VAL A 150 -26.30 -0.06 -28.33
CA VAL A 150 -27.40 -0.94 -28.76
C VAL A 150 -27.38 -2.21 -27.92
N ARG A 151 -28.53 -2.57 -27.33
CA ARG A 151 -28.71 -3.80 -26.54
C ARG A 151 -29.45 -4.84 -27.37
N ARG A 152 -29.06 -6.10 -27.22
CA ARG A 152 -29.77 -7.26 -27.79
C ARG A 152 -30.54 -7.94 -26.66
N GLU A 153 -31.74 -8.41 -26.95
CA GLU A 153 -32.60 -9.12 -26.00
C GLU A 153 -32.22 -10.60 -25.99
N GLU A 154 -31.25 -10.97 -25.16
CA GLU A 154 -30.91 -12.40 -24.95
C GLU A 154 -31.89 -13.08 -23.98
N GLN A 155 -32.54 -12.30 -23.11
CA GLN A 155 -33.47 -12.77 -22.09
C GLN A 155 -34.77 -11.97 -22.16
N ARG A 156 -35.85 -12.60 -21.69
CA ARG A 156 -37.19 -11.99 -21.61
C ARG A 156 -37.18 -10.77 -20.68
N TYR A 157 -38.02 -9.78 -21.00
CA TYR A 157 -38.06 -8.49 -20.30
C TYR A 157 -38.28 -8.65 -18.78
N SER A 158 -37.30 -8.21 -17.99
CA SER A 158 -37.32 -8.25 -16.52
C SER A 158 -37.57 -6.87 -15.88
N GLY A 159 -37.80 -5.84 -16.69
CA GLY A 159 -37.92 -4.44 -16.23
C GLY A 159 -36.64 -3.61 -16.44
N GLU A 160 -36.71 -2.31 -16.13
CA GLU A 160 -35.57 -1.39 -16.22
C GLU A 160 -34.73 -1.38 -14.93
N MET A 161 -33.55 -2.00 -14.95
CA MET A 161 -32.65 -2.06 -13.77
C MET A 161 -32.26 -0.68 -13.20
N SER A 162 -32.17 0.36 -14.04
CA SER A 162 -31.80 1.72 -13.62
C SER A 162 -33.01 2.62 -13.31
N GLY A 163 -34.23 2.12 -13.52
CA GLY A 163 -35.48 2.86 -13.33
C GLY A 163 -35.85 3.82 -14.47
N ILE A 164 -37.17 4.06 -14.59
CA ILE A 164 -37.78 4.96 -15.56
C ILE A 164 -37.97 6.35 -14.93
N ARG A 165 -37.47 7.40 -15.59
CA ARG A 165 -37.66 8.79 -15.15
C ARG A 165 -38.70 9.51 -16.02
N ALA A 166 -39.92 9.67 -15.51
CA ALA A 166 -41.06 10.21 -16.26
C ALA A 166 -40.85 11.62 -16.83
N GLY A 167 -40.09 12.49 -16.15
CA GLY A 167 -39.90 13.88 -16.57
C GLY A 167 -38.85 14.13 -17.68
N VAL A 168 -38.09 13.12 -18.11
CA VAL A 168 -36.96 13.33 -19.05
C VAL A 168 -37.32 12.87 -20.46
N LYS A 169 -37.45 13.83 -21.38
CA LYS A 169 -37.66 13.57 -22.82
C LYS A 169 -36.31 13.58 -23.55
N LYS A 170 -35.98 12.51 -24.31
CA LYS A 170 -34.70 12.36 -25.03
C LYS A 170 -34.83 12.38 -26.56
N SER A 171 -35.97 12.80 -27.10
CA SER A 171 -36.19 12.90 -28.55
C SER A 171 -35.53 14.14 -29.16
N THR A 172 -35.15 14.04 -30.43
CA THR A 172 -34.70 15.17 -31.26
C THR A 172 -35.91 15.89 -31.85
N LYS A 173 -36.08 17.19 -31.57
CA LYS A 173 -37.14 18.00 -32.18
C LYS A 173 -36.76 18.35 -33.62
N LEU A 174 -37.65 18.09 -34.57
CA LEU A 174 -37.53 18.59 -35.94
C LEU A 174 -37.98 20.06 -35.96
N LYS A 175 -37.23 20.90 -36.68
CA LYS A 175 -37.55 22.32 -36.89
C LYS A 175 -38.25 22.48 -38.22
#